data_AF-A0A3N5J9D5-F1
#
_entry.id   AF-A0A3N5J9D5-F1
#
_cell.length_a   1.000
_cell.length_b   1.000
_cell.length_c   1.000
_cell.angle_alpha   90.00
_cell.angle_beta   90.00
_cell.angle_gamma   90.00
#
_symmetry.space_group_name_H-M   'P 1'
#
loop_
_entity.id
_entity.type
_entity.pdbx_description
1 polymer ?
#
loop_
_entity_poly.entity_id
_entity_poly.type
_entity_poly.pdbx_seq_one_letter_code
_entity_poly.pdbx_strand_id
1 'polypeptide(L)'
;MLTSDGDRATLLLIQEGRPQLWRILAADGDQVRLIRDVADSLAFFREAEGVGPLDRLLVHGMGPRTDEIASGLARWLELPVSVLDLAEAFAPGARPGGPTDDLTRWGAAIGAAIRPW
;
A
#
# COMPACT_ATOMS: atom_id res chain seq x y z
N MET A 1 1.50 2.55 1.32
CA MET A 1 0.28 1.74 1.11
C MET A 1 0.24 1.28 -0.33
N LEU A 2 -0.09 0.02 -0.59
CA LEU A 2 -0.31 -0.53 -1.91
C LEU A 2 -1.75 -1.05 -1.95
N THR A 3 -2.55 -0.56 -2.89
CA THR A 3 -3.94 -1.00 -3.09
C THR A 3 -4.16 -1.37 -4.53
N SER A 4 -5.04 -2.31 -4.83
CA SER A 4 -5.44 -2.59 -6.22
C SER A 4 -6.92 -2.39 -6.48
N ASP A 5 -7.20 -2.08 -7.74
CA ASP A 5 -8.53 -2.07 -8.35
C ASP A 5 -8.39 -2.69 -9.76
N GLY A 6 -8.95 -3.89 -9.93
CA GLY A 6 -8.79 -4.69 -11.15
C GLY A 6 -7.32 -4.95 -11.51
N ASP A 7 -6.96 -4.63 -12.75
CA ASP A 7 -5.60 -4.86 -13.31
C ASP A 7 -4.60 -3.74 -12.95
N ARG A 8 -4.93 -2.89 -11.98
CA ARG A 8 -4.09 -1.77 -11.55
C ARG A 8 -3.85 -1.80 -10.05
N ALA A 9 -2.67 -1.37 -9.65
CA ALA A 9 -2.33 -1.12 -8.27
C ALA A 9 -1.85 0.32 -8.07
N THR A 10 -2.34 1.00 -7.04
CA THR A 10 -1.86 2.30 -6.60
C THR A 10 -0.89 2.09 -5.44
N LEU A 11 0.37 2.45 -5.65
CA LEU A 11 1.36 2.60 -4.59
C LEU A 11 1.35 4.05 -4.11
N LEU A 12 0.98 4.24 -2.85
CA LEU A 12 0.84 5.54 -2.19
C LEU A 12 1.83 5.66 -1.02
N LEU A 13 2.68 6.67 -1.05
CA LEU A 13 3.53 7.02 0.08
C LEU A 13 2.82 8.03 0.98
N ILE A 14 2.79 7.74 2.28
CA ILE A 14 2.22 8.60 3.30
C ILE A 14 3.31 8.92 4.31
N GLN A 15 3.53 10.22 4.57
CA GLN A 15 4.52 10.71 5.52
C GLN A 15 3.86 11.76 6.42
N GLU A 16 4.08 11.65 7.73
CA GLU A 16 3.45 12.53 8.74
C GLU A 16 1.92 12.64 8.57
N GLY A 17 1.31 11.52 8.19
CA GLY A 17 -0.13 11.41 7.97
C GLY A 17 -0.64 12.05 6.68
N ARG A 18 0.23 12.47 5.77
CA ARG A 18 -0.12 13.12 4.50
C ARG A 18 0.40 12.34 3.29
N PRO A 19 -0.41 12.17 2.23
CA PRO A 19 0.09 11.64 0.96
C PRO A 19 1.16 12.57 0.39
N GLN A 20 2.30 12.00 0.00
CA GLN A 20 3.39 12.77 -0.63
C GLN A 20 3.57 12.38 -2.10
N LEU A 21 3.61 11.08 -2.38
CA LEU A 21 3.89 10.53 -3.69
C LEU A 21 2.95 9.37 -3.99
N TRP A 22 2.64 9.18 -5.26
CA TRP A 22 1.94 7.98 -5.71
C TRP A 22 2.40 7.53 -7.09
N ARG A 23 2.21 6.24 -7.36
CA ARG A 23 2.38 5.62 -8.67
C ARG A 23 1.27 4.62 -8.94
N ILE A 24 0.91 4.51 -10.21
CA ILE A 24 0.02 3.46 -10.72
C ILE A 24 0.90 2.38 -11.34
N LEU A 25 0.70 1.14 -10.93
CA LEU A 25 1.41 -0.06 -11.35
C LEU A 25 0.43 -1.00 -12.04
N ALA A 26 0.93 -1.83 -12.95
CA ALA A 26 0.13 -2.92 -13.51
C ALA A 26 -0.02 -4.03 -12.46
N ALA A 27 -1.22 -4.57 -12.34
CA ALA A 27 -1.56 -5.70 -11.46
C ALA A 27 -2.25 -6.83 -12.25
N ASP A 28 -1.88 -6.98 -13.53
CA ASP A 28 -2.40 -7.92 -14.55
C ASP A 28 -2.19 -9.41 -14.24
N GLY A 29 -1.90 -9.75 -12.99
CA GLY A 29 -1.81 -11.10 -12.49
C GLY A 29 -0.41 -11.68 -12.39
N ASP A 30 0.60 -11.00 -12.92
CA ASP A 30 2.01 -11.35 -12.68
C ASP A 30 2.50 -10.77 -11.35
N GLN A 31 2.46 -11.61 -10.31
CA GLN A 31 2.91 -11.23 -8.98
C GLN A 31 4.40 -10.89 -8.92
N VAL A 32 5.25 -11.60 -9.66
CA VAL A 32 6.71 -11.38 -9.62
C VAL A 32 7.02 -10.03 -10.22
N ARG A 33 6.37 -9.69 -11.33
CA ARG A 33 6.46 -8.36 -11.93
C ARG A 33 5.94 -7.28 -10.98
N LEU A 34 4.78 -7.47 -10.36
CA LEU A 34 4.24 -6.49 -9.40
C LEU A 34 5.20 -6.24 -8.23
N ILE A 35 5.78 -7.30 -7.64
CA ILE A 35 6.77 -7.17 -6.57
C ILE A 35 7.98 -6.35 -7.02
N ARG A 36 8.49 -6.63 -8.23
CA ARG A 36 9.60 -5.89 -8.82
C ARG A 36 9.24 -4.42 -9.04
N ASP A 37 8.09 -4.14 -9.65
CA ASP A 37 7.63 -2.78 -9.95
C ASP A 37 7.44 -1.95 -8.66
N VAL A 38 6.97 -2.59 -7.58
CA VAL A 38 6.91 -1.97 -6.25
C VAL A 38 8.31 -1.67 -5.73
N ALA A 39 9.24 -2.62 -5.78
CA ALA A 39 10.62 -2.43 -5.33
C ALA A 39 11.31 -1.29 -6.08
N ASP A 40 11.22 -1.29 -7.41
CA ASP A 40 11.80 -0.27 -8.29
C ASP A 40 11.18 1.12 -8.02
N SER A 41 9.88 1.19 -7.74
CA SER A 41 9.21 2.44 -7.40
C SER A 41 9.63 2.97 -6.03
N LEU A 42 9.81 2.10 -5.03
CA LEU A 42 10.28 2.51 -3.71
C LEU A 42 11.75 2.96 -3.75
N ALA A 43 12.60 2.28 -4.53
CA ALA A 43 13.97 2.72 -4.77
C ALA A 43 13.99 4.12 -5.42
N PHE A 44 13.18 4.32 -6.46
CA PHE A 44 13.03 5.64 -7.11
C PHE A 44 12.60 6.73 -6.12
N PHE A 45 11.61 6.49 -5.27
CA PHE A 45 11.19 7.47 -4.27
C PHE A 45 12.31 7.85 -3.29
N ARG A 46 13.15 6.89 -2.90
CA ARG A 46 14.28 7.16 -2.01
C ARG A 46 15.39 7.96 -2.70
N GLU A 47 15.73 7.57 -3.93
CA GLU A 47 16.88 8.13 -4.65
C GLU A 47 16.57 9.48 -5.30
N ALA A 48 15.42 9.60 -5.97
CA ALA A 48 15.05 10.77 -6.75
C ALA A 48 14.28 11.81 -5.94
N GLU A 49 13.41 11.36 -5.03
CA GLU A 49 12.48 12.25 -4.29
C GLU A 49 12.93 12.50 -2.85
N GLY A 50 14.09 11.97 -2.45
CA GLY A 50 14.68 12.18 -1.11
C GLY A 50 13.85 11.58 0.03
N VAL A 51 13.03 10.57 -0.25
CA VAL A 51 12.22 9.89 0.76
C VAL A 51 13.12 9.13 1.72
N GLY A 52 12.91 9.35 3.02
CA GLY A 52 13.63 8.66 4.09
C GLY A 52 13.34 7.15 4.15
N PRO A 53 13.93 6.43 5.11
CA PRO A 53 13.59 5.03 5.34
C PRO A 53 12.09 4.86 5.62
N LEU A 54 11.51 3.80 5.08
CA LEU A 54 10.09 3.48 5.26
C LEU A 54 9.92 2.59 6.48
N ASP A 55 8.97 2.93 7.36
CA ASP A 55 8.70 2.14 8.55
C ASP A 55 7.96 0.82 8.23
N ARG A 56 7.04 0.87 7.25
CA ARG A 56 6.22 -0.28 6.86
C ARG A 56 5.50 -0.09 5.52
N LEU A 57 4.99 -1.20 4.96
CA LEU A 57 4.09 -1.21 3.81
C LEU A 57 2.76 -1.88 4.20
N LEU A 58 1.66 -1.19 3.91
CA LEU A 58 0.31 -1.74 4.04
C LEU A 58 -0.19 -2.18 2.67
N VAL A 59 -0.74 -3.40 2.56
CA VAL A 59 -1.25 -3.97 1.30
C VAL A 59 -2.76 -4.22 1.42
N HIS A 60 -3.53 -3.79 0.45
CA HIS A 60 -4.99 -3.91 0.42
C HIS A 60 -5.49 -4.26 -0.99
N GLY A 61 -6.69 -4.86 -1.08
CA GLY A 61 -7.47 -4.89 -2.33
C GLY A 61 -7.03 -5.90 -3.39
N MET A 62 -6.04 -6.77 -3.11
CA MET A 62 -5.44 -7.70 -4.09
C MET A 62 -6.20 -9.04 -4.23
N GLY A 63 -7.43 -9.10 -3.70
CA GLY A 63 -8.27 -10.31 -3.73
C GLY A 63 -7.63 -11.51 -3.01
N PRO A 64 -7.86 -12.75 -3.50
CA PRO A 64 -7.35 -13.98 -2.86
C PRO A 64 -5.82 -14.06 -2.75
N ARG A 65 -5.08 -13.22 -3.48
CA ARG A 65 -3.61 -13.22 -3.52
C ARG A 65 -2.96 -12.22 -2.56
N THR A 66 -3.76 -11.49 -1.79
CA THR A 66 -3.26 -10.41 -0.92
C THR A 66 -2.17 -10.89 0.04
N ASP A 67 -2.37 -12.03 0.69
CA ASP A 67 -1.39 -12.60 1.65
C ASP A 67 -0.11 -13.07 0.96
N GLU A 68 -0.23 -13.64 -0.24
CA GLU A 68 0.91 -14.12 -1.04
C GLU A 68 1.77 -12.94 -1.51
N ILE A 69 1.12 -11.89 -2.02
CA ILE A 69 1.78 -10.64 -2.44
C ILE A 69 2.45 -9.96 -1.24
N ALA A 70 1.74 -9.85 -0.11
CA ALA A 70 2.30 -9.26 1.11
C ALA A 70 3.54 -10.02 1.60
N SER A 71 3.48 -11.35 1.61
CA SER A 71 4.61 -12.21 2.00
C SER A 71 5.80 -12.07 1.04
N GLY A 72 5.54 -12.03 -0.27
CA GLY A 72 6.57 -11.82 -1.28
C GLY A 72 7.26 -10.46 -1.14
N LEU A 73 6.49 -9.41 -0.90
CA LEU A 73 6.99 -8.05 -0.66
C LEU A 73 7.81 -7.98 0.64
N ALA A 74 7.35 -8.61 1.73
CA ALA A 74 8.07 -8.62 3.00
C ALA A 74 9.45 -9.25 2.85
N ARG A 75 9.53 -10.37 2.11
CA ARG A 75 10.79 -11.05 1.84
C ARG A 75 11.74 -10.24 0.96
N TRP A 76 11.20 -9.56 -0.05
CA TRP A 76 12.03 -8.85 -1.04
C TRP A 76 12.53 -7.50 -0.53
N LEU A 77 11.67 -6.76 0.16
CA LEU A 77 11.94 -5.38 0.57
C LEU A 77 12.64 -5.27 1.93
N GLU A 78 12.74 -6.38 2.67
CA GLU A 78 13.27 -6.42 4.04
C GLU A 78 12.61 -5.39 4.98
N LEU A 79 11.32 -5.08 4.72
CA LEU A 79 10.54 -4.10 5.49
C LEU A 79 9.25 -4.75 6.00
N PRO A 80 8.71 -4.32 7.16
CA PRO A 80 7.45 -4.82 7.68
C PRO A 80 6.29 -4.60 6.71
N VAL A 81 5.73 -5.68 6.16
CA VAL A 81 4.51 -5.64 5.33
C VAL A 81 3.32 -6.17 6.14
N SER A 82 2.18 -5.48 6.06
CA SER A 82 0.96 -5.94 6.72
C SER A 82 -0.21 -5.82 5.76
N VAL A 83 -1.07 -6.84 5.77
CA VAL A 83 -2.35 -6.77 5.07
C VAL A 83 -3.28 -5.84 5.82
N LEU A 84 -3.92 -4.95 5.07
CA LEU A 84 -4.88 -3.98 5.57
C LEU A 84 -6.29 -4.41 5.14
N ASP A 85 -7.06 -4.87 6.12
CA ASP A 85 -8.50 -5.06 5.96
C ASP A 85 -9.22 -3.73 6.23
N LEU A 86 -9.69 -3.09 5.16
CA LEU A 86 -10.45 -1.85 5.27
C LEU A 86 -11.84 -2.07 5.86
N ALA A 87 -12.45 -3.25 5.67
CA ALA A 87 -13.77 -3.54 6.21
C ALA A 87 -13.70 -3.66 7.74
N GLU A 88 -12.66 -4.32 8.26
CA GLU A 88 -12.37 -4.36 9.69
C GLU A 88 -12.00 -2.97 10.23
N ALA A 89 -11.13 -2.25 9.53
CA ALA A 89 -10.66 -0.94 9.96
C ALA A 89 -11.77 0.13 10.07
N PHE A 90 -12.82 0.02 9.25
CA PHE A 90 -13.96 0.94 9.26
C PHE A 90 -15.21 0.35 9.95
N ALA A 91 -15.10 -0.82 10.60
CA ALA A 91 -16.22 -1.44 11.29
C ALA A 91 -16.71 -0.59 12.48
N PRO A 92 -18.04 -0.49 12.71
CA PRO A 92 -18.60 0.23 13.86
C PRO A 92 -18.07 -0.34 15.19
N GLY A 93 -17.42 0.49 16.00
CA GLY A 93 -16.88 0.09 17.31
C GLY A 93 -15.47 -0.50 17.27
N ALA A 94 -14.81 -0.54 16.11
CA ALA A 94 -13.39 -0.83 16.02
C ALA A 94 -12.62 0.15 16.92
N ARG A 95 -11.83 -0.39 17.87
CA ARG A 95 -10.91 0.43 18.65
C ARG A 95 -9.80 0.90 17.70
N PRO A 96 -9.49 2.21 17.66
CA PRO A 96 -8.29 2.67 17.02
C PRO A 96 -7.11 1.99 17.72
N GLY A 97 -6.38 1.17 16.98
CA GLY A 97 -5.39 0.26 17.54
C GLY A 97 -4.41 -0.12 16.45
N GLY A 98 -3.26 0.53 16.46
CA GLY A 98 -2.22 0.34 15.44
C GLY A 98 -2.42 1.25 14.22
N PRO A 99 -2.05 0.83 13.00
CA PRO A 99 -2.08 1.69 11.80
C PRO A 99 -3.48 2.24 11.44
N THR A 100 -4.54 1.74 12.10
CA THR A 100 -5.94 2.17 11.96
C THR A 100 -6.23 3.55 12.56
N ASP A 101 -5.48 4.01 13.56
CA ASP A 101 -5.58 5.37 14.11
C ASP A 101 -5.33 6.44 13.04
N ASP A 102 -4.43 6.15 12.10
CA ASP A 102 -4.09 7.06 11.01
C ASP A 102 -5.00 6.88 9.78
N LEU A 103 -5.74 5.77 9.65
CA LEU A 103 -6.61 5.51 8.49
C LEU A 103 -7.78 6.48 8.39
N THR A 104 -8.32 6.94 9.51
CA THR A 104 -9.36 8.00 9.50
C THR A 104 -8.83 9.33 8.97
N ARG A 105 -7.54 9.63 9.19
CA ARG A 105 -6.87 10.80 8.58
C ARG A 105 -6.57 10.58 7.10
N TRP A 106 -6.33 9.33 6.69
CA TRP A 106 -6.00 8.98 5.31
C TRP A 106 -7.22 8.67 4.45
N GLY A 107 -8.44 8.66 5.00
CA GLY A 107 -9.65 8.23 4.30
C GLY A 107 -9.86 8.88 2.93
N ALA A 108 -9.56 10.17 2.78
CA ALA A 108 -9.63 10.86 1.49
C ALA A 108 -8.57 10.36 0.48
N ALA A 109 -7.36 10.09 0.96
CA ALA A 109 -6.26 9.57 0.14
C ALA A 109 -6.47 8.10 -0.24
N ILE A 110 -6.98 7.30 0.70
CA ILE A 110 -7.42 5.92 0.47
C ILE A 110 -8.54 5.92 -0.56
N GLY A 111 -9.55 6.77 -0.39
CA GLY A 111 -10.63 6.94 -1.36
C GLY A 111 -10.13 7.35 -2.74
N ALA A 112 -9.15 8.26 -2.83
CA ALA A 112 -8.53 8.65 -4.10
C ALA A 112 -7.73 7.51 -4.74
N ALA A 113 -7.04 6.70 -3.94
CA ALA A 113 -6.21 5.58 -4.40
C ALA A 113 -7.02 4.37 -4.88
N ILE A 114 -8.27 4.22 -4.43
CA ILE A 114 -9.18 3.11 -4.74
C ILE A 114 -10.30 3.54 -5.72
N ARG A 115 -10.30 4.79 -6.21
CA ARG A 115 -11.34 5.19 -7.19
C ARG A 115 -11.19 4.37 -8.48
N PRO A 116 -12.29 3.81 -9.01
CA PRO A 116 -12.33 3.35 -10.39
C PRO A 116 -12.27 4.59 -11.32
N TRP A 117 -11.39 4.56 -12.32
CA TRP A 117 -11.23 5.59 -13.35
C TRP A 117 -11.75 5.08 -14.69
#